data_AF-A0A524QY28-F1
#
_entry.id   AF-A0A524QY28-F1
#
_cell.length_a   1.000
_cell.length_b   1.000
_cell.length_c   1.000
_cell.angle_alpha   90.00
_cell.angle_beta   90.00
_cell.angle_gamma   90.00
#
_symmetry.space_group_name_H-M   'P 1'
#
loop_
_entity.id
_entity.type
_entity.pdbx_description
1 polymer ?
#
loop_
_entity_poly.entity_id
_entity_poly.type
_entity_poly.pdbx_seq_one_letter_code
_entity_poly.pdbx_strand_id
1 'polypeptide(L)'
;MITATQMLESMTLNIAPTRAEVSDVANAIFDGTDCVMLSGETAVGRYPVETVEMMARIIHTTESRLRTQPPTLNLFGRPAVEFSIAVAESSVAMATDIGARVIACFTQSGLTARLISKQRAQIPIIAFSPDKKILPRLMIFRGVVPKCLPMLKSIDAVIGRAEKSLKDEHIVKTGDNIVIVASAPVQQRGATNMLKLHTIS
;
A
#
# COMPACT_ATOMS: atom_id res chain seq x y z
N MET A 1 10.21 3.54 -6.03
CA MET A 1 10.72 3.52 -7.41
C MET A 1 9.55 3.69 -8.35
N ILE A 2 9.68 4.58 -9.34
CA ILE A 2 8.69 4.73 -10.41
C ILE A 2 9.36 4.18 -11.67
N THR A 3 8.77 3.15 -12.27
CA THR A 3 9.18 2.70 -13.61
C THR A 3 8.45 3.55 -14.62
N ALA A 4 9.21 4.23 -15.47
CA ALA A 4 8.71 5.26 -16.36
C ALA A 4 9.21 5.04 -17.79
N THR A 5 8.43 5.56 -18.75
CA THR A 5 8.62 5.54 -20.21
C THR A 5 8.20 4.24 -20.91
N GLN A 6 7.56 4.42 -22.07
CA GLN A 6 7.21 3.40 -23.06
C GLN A 6 6.54 2.13 -22.52
N MET A 7 5.73 2.26 -21.47
CA MET A 7 5.11 1.09 -20.83
C MET A 7 3.99 0.51 -21.71
N LEU A 8 3.21 1.37 -22.38
CA LEU A 8 2.13 0.97 -23.29
C LEU A 8 2.10 1.89 -24.53
N GLU A 9 3.27 2.29 -25.04
CA GLU A 9 3.42 3.32 -26.07
C GLU A 9 2.52 3.12 -27.30
N SER A 10 2.38 1.87 -27.76
CA SER A 10 1.53 1.52 -28.90
C SER A 10 0.06 1.87 -28.69
N MET A 11 -0.39 1.99 -27.44
CA MET A 11 -1.76 2.40 -27.10
C MET A 11 -2.03 3.90 -27.34
N THR A 12 -1.01 4.69 -27.66
CA THR A 12 -1.19 6.06 -28.16
C THR A 12 -2.03 6.07 -29.44
N LEU A 13 -1.87 5.05 -30.30
CA LEU A 13 -2.53 4.94 -31.59
C LEU A 13 -3.48 3.73 -31.70
N ASN A 14 -3.32 2.71 -30.84
CA ASN A 14 -4.08 1.46 -30.88
C ASN A 14 -4.88 1.25 -29.59
N ILE A 15 -5.96 0.47 -29.66
CA ILE A 15 -6.80 0.20 -28.48
C ILE A 15 -6.21 -0.89 -27.56
N ALA A 16 -5.21 -1.64 -28.03
CA ALA A 16 -4.58 -2.72 -27.30
C ALA A 16 -3.05 -2.65 -27.43
N PRO A 17 -2.32 -3.01 -26.36
CA PRO A 17 -0.86 -3.05 -26.39
C PRO A 17 -0.36 -4.31 -27.09
N THR A 18 0.93 -4.31 -27.40
CA THR A 18 1.66 -5.48 -27.86
C THR A 18 1.91 -6.47 -26.71
N ARG A 19 2.22 -7.72 -27.05
CA ARG A 19 2.64 -8.71 -26.04
C ARG A 19 3.93 -8.31 -25.32
N ALA A 20 4.85 -7.62 -26.01
CA ALA A 20 6.11 -7.17 -25.44
C ALA A 20 5.87 -6.12 -24.34
N GLU A 21 5.07 -5.10 -24.61
CA GLU A 21 4.72 -4.05 -23.63
C GLU A 21 4.04 -4.63 -22.37
N VAL A 22 3.12 -5.59 -22.56
CA VAL A 22 2.50 -6.30 -21.42
C VAL A 22 3.55 -7.03 -20.57
N SER A 23 4.52 -7.68 -21.23
CA SER A 23 5.61 -8.38 -20.54
C SER A 23 6.53 -7.40 -19.80
N ASP A 24 6.84 -6.25 -20.37
CA ASP A 24 7.71 -5.25 -19.76
C ASP A 24 7.07 -4.63 -18.52
N VAL A 25 5.77 -4.31 -18.58
CA VAL A 25 4.99 -3.89 -17.41
C VAL A 25 5.00 -4.96 -16.32
N ALA A 26 4.76 -6.22 -16.68
CA ALA A 26 4.76 -7.33 -15.73
C ALA A 26 6.13 -7.51 -15.06
N ASN A 27 7.21 -7.44 -15.83
CA ASN A 27 8.58 -7.52 -15.32
C ASN A 27 8.88 -6.38 -14.35
N ALA A 28 8.51 -5.14 -14.66
CA ALA A 28 8.68 -4.02 -13.73
C ALA A 28 7.97 -4.24 -12.38
N ILE A 29 6.82 -4.91 -12.37
CA ILE A 29 6.09 -5.26 -11.14
C ILE A 29 6.80 -6.38 -10.38
N PHE A 30 7.33 -7.39 -11.08
CA PHE A 30 8.13 -8.47 -10.48
C PHE A 30 9.45 -7.95 -9.88
N ASP A 31 10.07 -6.97 -10.53
CA ASP A 31 11.24 -6.25 -10.04
C ASP A 31 10.93 -5.38 -8.81
N GLY A 32 9.66 -5.29 -8.44
CA GLY A 32 9.22 -4.61 -7.24
C GLY A 32 9.14 -3.10 -7.42
N THR A 33 8.71 -2.61 -8.58
CA THR A 33 8.37 -1.19 -8.72
C THR A 33 7.23 -0.78 -7.77
N ASP A 34 7.24 0.47 -7.32
CA ASP A 34 6.15 1.00 -6.49
C ASP A 34 5.05 1.62 -7.34
N CYS A 35 5.42 2.19 -8.49
CA CYS A 35 4.52 2.81 -9.43
C CYS A 35 5.00 2.58 -10.86
N VAL A 36 4.04 2.54 -11.77
CA VAL A 36 4.27 2.61 -13.21
C VAL A 36 3.72 3.92 -13.73
N MET A 37 4.35 4.49 -14.76
CA MET A 37 3.98 5.78 -15.32
C MET A 37 3.54 5.63 -16.78
N LEU A 38 2.42 6.28 -17.09
CA LEU A 38 1.98 6.53 -18.47
C LEU A 38 2.35 7.97 -18.84
N SER A 39 2.86 8.16 -20.05
CA SER A 39 3.38 9.41 -20.56
C SER A 39 2.48 9.93 -21.69
N GLY A 40 2.91 9.77 -22.95
CA GLY A 40 2.17 10.21 -24.12
C GLY A 40 0.85 9.48 -24.30
N GLU A 41 0.77 8.24 -23.82
CA GLU A 41 -0.40 7.38 -23.90
C GLU A 41 -1.64 8.04 -23.28
N THR A 42 -1.47 8.72 -22.14
CA THR A 42 -2.56 9.42 -21.43
C THR A 42 -2.60 10.91 -21.69
N ALA A 43 -1.47 11.52 -22.07
CA ALA A 43 -1.40 12.98 -22.28
C ALA A 43 -1.95 13.42 -23.63
N VAL A 44 -1.67 12.66 -24.70
CA VAL A 44 -2.02 13.02 -26.09
C VAL A 44 -2.53 11.82 -26.91
N GLY A 45 -2.60 10.63 -26.32
CA GLY A 45 -3.05 9.40 -26.98
C GLY A 45 -4.53 9.39 -27.30
N ARG A 46 -4.91 8.54 -28.26
CA ARG A 46 -6.30 8.40 -28.72
C ARG A 46 -7.19 7.63 -27.72
N TYR A 47 -6.59 6.80 -26.86
CA TYR A 47 -7.29 5.91 -25.94
C TYR A 47 -6.78 6.05 -24.49
N PRO A 48 -6.83 7.26 -23.89
CA PRO A 48 -6.22 7.52 -22.59
C PRO A 48 -6.90 6.75 -21.46
N VAL A 49 -8.22 6.57 -21.51
CA VAL A 49 -8.99 5.84 -20.48
C VAL A 49 -8.68 4.34 -20.56
N GLU A 50 -8.74 3.78 -21.77
CA GLU A 50 -8.48 2.36 -22.04
C GLU A 50 -7.04 1.98 -21.70
N THR A 51 -6.10 2.89 -21.90
CA THR A 51 -4.69 2.71 -21.48
C THR A 51 -4.58 2.57 -19.97
N VAL A 52 -5.21 3.45 -19.20
CA VAL A 52 -5.21 3.36 -17.72
C VAL A 52 -5.88 2.07 -17.25
N GLU A 53 -7.01 1.71 -17.85
CA GLU A 53 -7.70 0.46 -17.54
C GLU A 53 -6.85 -0.77 -17.89
N MET A 54 -6.16 -0.75 -19.03
CA MET A 54 -5.26 -1.83 -19.44
C MET A 54 -4.09 -1.97 -18.48
N MET A 55 -3.47 -0.85 -18.10
CA MET A 55 -2.42 -0.83 -17.10
C MET A 55 -2.90 -1.45 -15.78
N ALA A 56 -4.08 -1.04 -15.31
CA ALA A 56 -4.69 -1.60 -14.10
C ALA A 56 -4.95 -3.11 -14.21
N ARG A 57 -5.43 -3.60 -15.36
CA ARG A 57 -5.63 -5.04 -15.62
C ARG A 57 -4.31 -5.81 -15.58
N ILE A 58 -3.25 -5.29 -16.19
CA ILE A 58 -1.92 -5.93 -16.18
C ILE A 58 -1.39 -5.99 -14.74
N ILE A 59 -1.51 -4.90 -13.99
CA ILE A 59 -1.09 -4.85 -12.58
C ILE A 59 -1.84 -5.91 -11.77
N HIS A 60 -3.17 -5.91 -11.80
CA HIS A 60 -3.98 -6.84 -11.03
C HIS A 60 -3.66 -8.31 -11.37
N THR A 61 -3.51 -8.61 -12.65
CA THR A 61 -3.18 -9.95 -13.13
C THR A 61 -1.79 -10.37 -12.64
N THR A 62 -0.80 -9.48 -12.72
CA THR A 62 0.58 -9.77 -12.31
C THR A 62 0.68 -9.95 -10.79
N GLU A 63 0.04 -9.07 -10.02
CA GLU A 63 0.02 -9.16 -8.56
C GLU A 63 -0.68 -10.42 -8.05
N SER A 64 -1.73 -10.89 -8.72
CA SER A 64 -2.39 -12.15 -8.37
C SER A 64 -1.43 -13.34 -8.40
N ARG A 65 -0.43 -13.33 -9.29
CA ARG A 65 0.60 -14.38 -9.39
C ARG A 65 1.62 -14.26 -8.26
N LEU A 66 2.02 -13.05 -7.88
CA LEU A 66 2.89 -12.81 -6.72
C LEU A 66 2.28 -13.34 -5.42
N ARG A 67 0.94 -13.34 -5.29
CA ARG A 67 0.25 -13.89 -4.11
C ARG A 67 0.50 -15.38 -3.87
N THR A 68 0.87 -16.11 -4.92
CA THR A 68 1.13 -17.56 -4.83
C THR A 68 2.56 -17.89 -4.43
N GLN A 69 3.45 -16.90 -4.34
CA GLN A 69 4.82 -17.10 -3.87
C GLN A 69 4.89 -16.86 -2.35
N PRO A 70 5.46 -17.82 -1.58
CA PRO A 70 5.64 -17.62 -0.15
C PRO A 70 6.60 -16.44 0.09
N PRO A 71 6.32 -15.57 1.07
CA PRO A 71 7.24 -14.49 1.42
C PRO A 71 8.59 -15.10 1.85
N THR A 72 9.68 -14.62 1.25
CA THR A 72 11.04 -15.02 1.62
C THR A 72 11.42 -14.33 2.93
N LEU A 73 11.13 -14.99 4.05
CA LEU A 73 11.63 -14.59 5.36
C LEU A 73 13.13 -14.95 5.47
N ASN A 74 14.00 -14.04 5.03
CA ASN A 74 15.42 -14.11 5.39
C ASN A 74 15.61 -13.69 6.85
N LEU A 75 15.58 -14.69 7.74
CA LEU A 75 15.67 -14.55 9.20
C LEU A 75 17.10 -14.59 9.77
N PHE A 76 18.14 -14.75 8.94
CA PHE A 76 19.52 -14.90 9.42
C PHE A 76 20.35 -13.61 9.24
N GLY A 77 21.02 -13.18 10.33
CA GLY A 77 22.13 -12.21 10.27
C GLY A 77 21.77 -10.73 10.23
N ARG A 78 20.57 -10.32 10.69
CA ARG A 78 20.19 -8.90 10.67
C ARG A 78 20.92 -8.11 11.78
N PRO A 79 21.52 -6.95 11.48
CA PRO A 79 22.02 -6.03 12.51
C PRO A 79 20.86 -5.57 13.42
N ALA A 80 21.17 -4.97 14.58
CA ALA A 80 20.15 -4.45 15.50
C ALA A 80 19.11 -3.62 14.73
N VAL A 81 17.87 -4.11 14.70
CA VAL A 81 16.80 -3.53 13.89
C VAL A 81 16.17 -2.37 14.67
N GLU A 82 16.08 -1.19 14.06
CA GLU A 82 15.33 -0.07 14.64
C GLU A 82 13.87 -0.51 14.93
N PHE A 83 13.31 -0.10 16.08
CA PHE A 83 11.93 -0.45 16.48
C PHE A 83 10.90 -0.32 15.35
N SER A 84 11.02 0.75 14.54
CA SER A 84 10.13 1.02 13.41
C SER A 84 10.14 -0.06 12.33
N ILE A 85 11.32 -0.62 12.04
CA ILE A 85 11.46 -1.69 11.04
C ILE A 85 10.90 -2.99 11.60
N ALA A 86 11.23 -3.33 12.86
CA ALA A 86 10.74 -4.54 13.51
C ALA A 86 9.19 -4.55 13.58
N VAL A 87 8.58 -3.43 13.99
CA VAL A 87 7.12 -3.30 14.03
C VAL A 87 6.49 -3.41 12.63
N ALA A 88 7.11 -2.81 11.61
CA ALA A 88 6.61 -2.91 10.24
C ALA A 88 6.66 -4.36 9.70
N GLU A 89 7.74 -5.08 9.95
CA GLU A 89 7.90 -6.48 9.57
C GLU A 89 6.87 -7.38 10.28
N SER A 90 6.78 -7.26 11.61
CA SER A 90 5.80 -8.00 12.40
C SER A 90 4.36 -7.69 11.95
N SER A 91 4.06 -6.45 11.55
CA SER A 91 2.71 -6.09 11.11
C SER A 91 2.25 -6.87 9.89
N VAL A 92 3.13 -7.12 8.92
CA VAL A 92 2.79 -7.86 7.68
C VAL A 92 2.69 -9.36 7.95
N ALA A 93 3.60 -9.91 8.76
CA ALA A 93 3.54 -11.30 9.18
C ALA A 93 2.24 -11.60 9.93
N MET A 94 1.97 -10.84 10.99
CA MET A 94 0.77 -11.03 11.81
C MET A 94 -0.53 -10.78 11.02
N ALA A 95 -0.54 -9.79 10.12
CA ALA A 95 -1.70 -9.54 9.26
C ALA A 95 -1.99 -10.76 8.36
N THR A 96 -0.95 -11.41 7.86
CA THR A 96 -1.09 -12.63 7.06
C THR A 96 -1.62 -13.78 7.91
N ASP A 97 -1.05 -14.00 9.09
CA ASP A 97 -1.39 -15.12 9.98
C ASP A 97 -2.86 -15.09 10.45
N ILE A 98 -3.38 -13.90 10.75
CA ILE A 98 -4.76 -13.75 11.25
C ILE A 98 -5.80 -13.56 10.14
N GLY A 99 -5.37 -13.63 8.87
CA GLY A 99 -6.23 -13.33 7.72
C GLY A 99 -6.79 -11.90 7.77
N ALA A 100 -5.96 -10.92 8.17
CA ALA A 100 -6.39 -9.55 8.34
C ALA A 100 -6.92 -8.96 7.03
N ARG A 101 -8.03 -8.23 7.12
CA ARG A 101 -8.65 -7.55 5.98
C ARG A 101 -7.79 -6.40 5.47
N VAL A 102 -7.21 -5.63 6.39
CA VAL A 102 -6.33 -4.50 6.12
C VAL A 102 -5.27 -4.32 7.21
N ILE A 103 -4.18 -3.62 6.86
CA ILE A 103 -3.26 -3.01 7.81
C ILE A 103 -3.59 -1.52 7.91
N ALA A 104 -4.15 -1.09 9.04
CA ALA A 104 -4.42 0.32 9.32
C ALA A 104 -3.18 0.97 9.97
N CYS A 105 -2.49 1.86 9.27
CA CYS A 105 -1.33 2.54 9.82
C CYS A 105 -1.58 4.03 10.05
N PHE A 106 -1.17 4.56 11.20
CA PHE A 106 -1.27 5.98 11.52
C PHE A 106 0.10 6.63 11.32
N THR A 107 0.15 7.68 10.51
CA THR A 107 1.43 8.31 10.16
C THR A 107 1.32 9.81 9.98
N GLN A 108 2.31 10.54 10.47
CA GLN A 108 2.41 11.99 10.29
C GLN A 108 3.45 12.40 9.25
N SER A 109 4.54 11.66 9.12
CA SER A 109 5.60 11.93 8.12
C SER A 109 5.53 10.98 6.92
N GLY A 110 4.73 9.92 7.00
CA GLY A 110 4.69 8.85 6.01
C GLY A 110 5.68 7.71 6.25
N LEU A 111 6.56 7.81 7.26
CA LEU A 111 7.57 6.79 7.56
C LEU A 111 6.96 5.41 7.78
N THR A 112 5.93 5.31 8.64
CA THR A 112 5.23 4.06 8.96
C THR A 112 4.66 3.39 7.71
N ALA A 113 3.92 4.15 6.90
CA ALA A 113 3.33 3.65 5.66
C ALA A 113 4.39 3.16 4.68
N ARG A 114 5.50 3.92 4.54
CA ARG A 114 6.64 3.54 3.70
C ARG A 114 7.31 2.24 4.18
N LEU A 115 7.53 2.10 5.48
CA LEU A 115 8.16 0.90 6.05
C LEU A 115 7.30 -0.35 5.86
N ILE A 116 5.98 -0.24 6.06
CA ILE A 116 5.05 -1.36 5.82
C ILE A 116 4.98 -1.69 4.33
N SER A 117 4.87 -0.68 3.45
CA SER A 117 4.84 -0.87 1.99
C SER A 117 6.11 -1.56 1.46
N LYS A 118 7.28 -1.24 2.05
CA LYS A 118 8.56 -1.89 1.71
C LYS A 118 8.55 -3.41 1.94
N GLN A 119 7.73 -3.89 2.88
CA GLN A 119 7.57 -5.33 3.15
C GLN A 119 6.71 -6.05 2.10
N ARG A 120 6.22 -5.34 1.07
CA ARG A 120 5.45 -5.92 -0.04
C ARG A 120 4.22 -6.70 0.43
N ALA A 121 3.53 -6.16 1.43
CA ALA A 121 2.29 -6.74 1.95
C ALA A 121 1.27 -6.95 0.81
N GLN A 122 0.71 -8.15 0.74
CA GLN A 122 -0.37 -8.47 -0.21
C GLN A 122 -1.73 -8.00 0.29
N ILE A 123 -1.78 -7.61 1.56
CA ILE A 123 -2.94 -7.06 2.28
C ILE A 123 -2.94 -5.54 2.10
N PRO A 124 -4.08 -4.90 1.78
CA PRO A 124 -4.16 -3.46 1.61
C PRO A 124 -3.71 -2.69 2.86
N ILE A 125 -2.94 -1.62 2.66
CA ILE A 125 -2.48 -0.73 3.73
C ILE A 125 -3.32 0.54 3.69
N ILE A 126 -4.08 0.80 4.76
CA ILE A 126 -4.83 2.05 4.90
C ILE A 126 -4.04 3.00 5.77
N ALA A 127 -3.48 4.05 5.17
CA ALA A 127 -2.62 5.00 5.87
C ALA A 127 -3.40 6.24 6.30
N PHE A 128 -3.68 6.35 7.60
CA PHE A 128 -4.34 7.49 8.18
C PHE A 128 -3.33 8.60 8.53
N SER A 129 -3.61 9.82 8.09
CA SER A 129 -2.82 11.00 8.45
C SER A 129 -3.71 12.21 8.72
N PRO A 130 -3.38 13.05 9.73
CA PRO A 130 -4.01 14.36 9.90
C PRO A 130 -3.45 15.41 8.95
N ASP A 131 -2.26 15.18 8.37
CA ASP A 131 -1.60 16.15 7.49
C ASP A 131 -1.99 15.92 6.03
N LYS A 132 -2.86 16.79 5.51
CA LYS A 132 -3.30 16.75 4.11
C LYS A 132 -2.14 16.88 3.11
N LYS A 133 -1.00 17.46 3.50
CA LYS A 133 0.18 17.59 2.63
C LYS A 133 0.89 16.26 2.41
N ILE A 134 0.74 15.31 3.33
CA ILE A 134 1.38 14.00 3.25
C ILE A 134 0.52 13.02 2.46
N LEU A 135 -0.81 13.13 2.50
CA LEU A 135 -1.71 12.16 1.84
C LEU A 135 -1.35 11.89 0.36
N PRO A 136 -1.14 12.90 -0.52
CA PRO A 136 -0.77 12.62 -1.91
C PRO A 136 0.60 11.94 -2.04
N ARG A 137 1.53 12.22 -1.13
CA ARG A 137 2.87 11.59 -1.10
C ARG A 137 2.82 10.12 -0.69
N LEU A 138 1.75 9.68 -0.05
CA LEU A 138 1.59 8.27 0.32
C LEU A 138 1.07 7.44 -0.86
N MET A 139 0.42 8.06 -1.85
CA MET A 139 -0.16 7.36 -3.00
C MET A 139 0.88 6.69 -3.89
N ILE A 140 2.15 7.10 -3.80
CA ILE A 140 3.25 6.48 -4.55
C ILE A 140 3.79 5.20 -3.88
N PHE A 141 3.35 4.89 -2.66
CA PHE A 141 3.79 3.68 -1.98
C PHE A 141 2.87 2.51 -2.36
N ARG A 142 3.47 1.42 -2.83
CA ARG A 142 2.73 0.23 -3.28
C ARG A 142 1.79 -0.27 -2.18
N GLY A 143 0.54 -0.51 -2.55
CA GLY A 143 -0.48 -1.06 -1.65
C GLY A 143 -1.00 -0.08 -0.59
N VAL A 144 -0.58 1.19 -0.62
CA VAL A 144 -1.00 2.21 0.35
C VAL A 144 -2.16 3.04 -0.20
N VAL A 145 -3.26 3.06 0.55
CA VAL A 145 -4.41 3.95 0.32
C VAL A 145 -4.46 4.97 1.45
N PRO A 146 -4.12 6.25 1.18
CA PRO A 146 -4.13 7.28 2.20
C PRO A 146 -5.54 7.75 2.54
N LYS A 147 -5.78 8.04 3.81
CA LYS A 147 -7.02 8.61 4.33
C LYS A 147 -6.76 9.75 5.31
N CYS A 148 -7.53 10.82 5.18
CA CYS A 148 -7.46 11.92 6.12
C CYS A 148 -8.18 11.53 7.42
N LEU A 149 -7.49 11.61 8.55
CA LEU A 149 -8.09 11.39 9.87
C LEU A 149 -7.58 12.47 10.83
N PRO A 150 -8.46 13.23 11.50
CA PRO A 150 -8.04 14.26 12.44
C PRO A 150 -7.16 13.70 13.55
N MET A 151 -6.24 14.51 14.06
CA MET A 151 -5.42 14.12 15.21
C MET A 151 -6.32 14.07 16.45
N LEU A 152 -6.38 12.93 17.11
CA LEU A 152 -7.10 12.75 18.37
C LEU A 152 -6.10 12.55 19.52
N LYS A 153 -6.57 12.79 20.75
CA LYS A 153 -5.73 12.77 21.95
C LYS A 153 -5.48 11.37 22.50
N SER A 154 -6.44 10.46 22.33
CA SER A 154 -6.37 9.07 22.80
C SER A 154 -6.27 8.09 21.64
N ILE A 155 -5.50 7.03 21.84
CA ILE A 155 -5.33 5.97 20.85
C ILE A 155 -6.64 5.22 20.59
N ASP A 156 -7.46 5.00 21.63
CA ASP A 156 -8.76 4.33 21.47
C ASP A 156 -9.72 5.16 20.64
N ALA A 157 -9.68 6.50 20.80
CA ALA A 157 -10.47 7.40 19.98
C ALA A 157 -10.02 7.38 18.51
N VAL A 158 -8.71 7.31 18.27
CA VAL A 158 -8.14 7.14 16.92
C VAL A 158 -8.59 5.83 16.28
N ILE A 159 -8.52 4.73 17.02
CA ILE A 159 -8.93 3.40 16.55
C ILE A 159 -10.43 3.37 16.23
N GLY A 160 -11.29 3.85 17.13
CA GLY A 160 -12.74 3.89 16.91
C GLY A 160 -13.13 4.76 15.71
N ARG A 161 -12.43 5.88 15.48
CA ARG A 161 -12.67 6.73 14.30
C ARG A 161 -12.21 6.07 13.01
N ALA A 162 -11.07 5.39 13.02
CA ALA A 162 -10.56 4.65 11.88
C ALA A 162 -11.50 3.49 11.52
N GLU A 163 -11.93 2.72 12.52
CA GLU A 163 -12.92 1.65 12.34
C GLU A 163 -14.20 2.16 11.69
N LYS A 164 -14.77 3.25 12.21
CA LYS A 164 -15.95 3.88 11.61
C LYS A 164 -15.71 4.27 10.15
N SER A 165 -14.58 4.92 9.87
CA SER A 165 -14.21 5.31 8.50
C SER A 165 -14.10 4.10 7.56
N LEU A 166 -13.55 2.98 8.03
CA LEU A 166 -13.37 1.77 7.22
C LEU A 166 -14.72 1.07 6.96
N LYS A 167 -15.64 1.08 7.93
CA LYS A 167 -17.00 0.53 7.77
C LYS A 167 -17.86 1.37 6.84
N ASP A 168 -17.83 2.69 7.02
CA ASP A 168 -18.61 3.64 6.20
C ASP A 168 -18.25 3.51 4.71
N GLU A 169 -17.02 3.10 4.39
CA GLU A 169 -16.54 2.87 3.02
C GLU A 169 -16.57 1.40 2.58
N HIS A 170 -17.18 0.52 3.38
CA HIS A 170 -17.30 -0.92 3.11
C HIS A 170 -15.95 -1.65 2.87
N ILE A 171 -14.86 -1.13 3.43
CA ILE A 171 -13.52 -1.75 3.35
C ILE A 171 -13.45 -2.95 4.31
N VAL A 172 -14.07 -2.80 5.48
CA VAL A 172 -14.16 -3.82 6.54
C VAL A 172 -15.62 -3.98 6.99
N LYS A 173 -15.93 -5.14 7.56
CA LYS A 173 -17.21 -5.46 8.22
C LYS A 173 -16.98 -5.93 9.65
N THR A 174 -18.04 -5.93 10.46
CA THR A 174 -18.03 -6.56 11.80
C THR A 174 -17.50 -8.00 11.72
N GLY A 175 -16.58 -8.32 12.62
CA GLY A 175 -15.90 -9.62 12.66
C GLY A 175 -14.62 -9.72 11.82
N ASP A 176 -14.33 -8.75 10.95
CA ASP A 176 -13.04 -8.75 10.25
C ASP A 176 -11.88 -8.45 11.22
N ASN A 177 -10.76 -9.14 11.03
CA ASN A 177 -9.52 -8.83 11.73
C ASN A 177 -8.74 -7.75 10.99
N ILE A 178 -8.12 -6.81 11.72
CA ILE A 178 -7.20 -5.82 11.18
C ILE A 178 -5.94 -5.74 12.04
N VAL A 179 -4.84 -5.29 11.44
CA VAL A 179 -3.62 -4.92 12.18
C VAL A 179 -3.51 -3.41 12.20
N ILE A 180 -3.33 -2.86 13.39
CA ILE A 180 -3.14 -1.42 13.62
C ILE A 180 -1.67 -1.16 13.92
N VAL A 181 -1.08 -0.21 13.21
CA VAL A 181 0.32 0.20 13.39
C VAL A 181 0.38 1.71 13.64
N ALA A 182 1.05 2.15 14.70
CA ALA A 182 1.20 3.58 15.01
C ALA A 182 2.49 3.89 15.78
N SER A 183 2.64 5.16 16.14
CA SER A 183 3.47 5.60 17.25
C SER A 183 2.65 5.71 18.54
N ALA A 184 3.29 5.45 19.67
CA ALA A 184 2.80 5.74 21.01
C ALA A 184 3.82 6.67 21.69
N PRO A 185 3.47 7.94 21.98
CA PRO A 185 2.17 8.58 21.72
C PRO A 185 1.90 8.82 20.22
N VAL A 186 0.62 8.79 19.80
CA VAL A 186 0.20 8.92 18.36
C VAL A 186 0.64 10.25 17.74
N GLN A 187 0.89 11.25 18.59
CA GLN A 187 1.34 12.57 18.16
C GLN A 187 2.82 12.58 17.75
N GLN A 188 3.59 11.54 18.09
CA GLN A 188 5.02 11.48 17.83
C GLN A 188 5.31 11.30 16.33
N ARG A 189 6.10 12.23 15.78
CA ARG A 189 6.61 12.16 14.40
C ARG A 189 7.84 11.26 14.32
N GLY A 190 7.96 10.51 13.22
CA GLY A 190 9.17 9.77 12.88
C GLY A 190 9.44 8.51 13.70
N ALA A 191 8.49 8.09 14.55
CA ALA A 191 8.58 6.83 15.29
C ALA A 191 7.50 5.86 14.82
N THR A 192 7.77 4.56 14.92
CA THR A 192 6.78 3.49 14.78
C THR A 192 7.12 2.44 15.82
N ASN A 193 6.32 2.35 16.87
CA ASN A 193 6.65 1.54 18.05
C ASN A 193 5.41 0.85 18.66
N MET A 194 4.27 0.87 17.97
CA MET A 194 3.06 0.21 18.42
C MET A 194 2.43 -0.63 17.31
N LEU A 195 2.07 -1.85 17.68
CA LEU A 195 1.26 -2.78 16.90
C LEU A 195 0.10 -3.26 17.77
N LYS A 196 -1.11 -3.31 17.22
CA LYS A 196 -2.30 -3.88 17.86
C LYS A 196 -3.06 -4.76 16.88
N LEU A 197 -3.40 -5.98 17.29
CA LEU A 197 -4.40 -6.79 16.59
C LEU A 197 -5.79 -6.37 17.05
N HIS A 198 -6.72 -6.18 16.13
CA HIS A 198 -8.04 -5.67 16.44
C HIS A 198 -9.11 -6.34 15.58
N THR A 199 -10.18 -6.80 16.22
CA THR A 199 -11.37 -7.32 15.53
C THR A 199 -12.41 -6.21 15.47
N ILE A 200 -12.91 -5.96 14.27
CA ILE A 200 -13.89 -4.93 13.99
C ILE A 200 -15.22 -5.27 14.70
N SER A 201 -15.76 -4.31 15.45
CA SER A 201 -16.95 -4.43 16.32
C SER A 201 -18.19 -3.83 15.69
#